data_AF-A0A3G6S0N1-F1
#
_entry.id   AF-A0A3G6S0N1-F1
#
_cell.length_a   1.000
_cell.length_b   1.000
_cell.length_c   1.000
_cell.angle_alpha   90.00
_cell.angle_beta   90.00
_cell.angle_gamma   90.00
#
_symmetry.space_group_name_H-M   'P 1'
#
loop_
_entity.id
_entity.type
_entity.pdbx_description
1 polymer ?
#
loop_
_entity_poly.entity_id
_entity_poly.type
_entity_poly.pdbx_seq_one_letter_code
_entity_poly.pdbx_strand_id
1 'polypeptide(L)'
;MTEYVALHKQSDKKFYLKYDSFGVFKSISLEGERWTEEQVLWILKSSRVPKTETEYWKFMERKDLDFEYLELPKDLSFEYFWKTYGYKVGKIPATRKAWQALSDAEKIEALLYIPKLRMKKKIDNTAMPYPSTYLNGRYWLAEKI
;
A
#
# COMPACT_ATOMS: atom_id res chain seq x y z
N MET A 1 -10.35 -6.50 -14.15
CA MET A 1 -9.25 -7.14 -13.39
C MET A 1 -8.99 -6.25 -12.20
N THR A 2 -9.14 -6.79 -11.00
CA THR A 2 -8.87 -6.05 -9.76
C THR A 2 -7.55 -6.53 -9.20
N GLU A 3 -6.75 -5.61 -8.68
CA GLU A 3 -5.46 -5.91 -8.10
C GLU A 3 -5.42 -5.43 -6.65
N TYR A 4 -4.79 -6.23 -5.81
CA TYR A 4 -4.66 -6.01 -4.39
C TYR A 4 -3.23 -6.30 -3.93
N VAL A 5 -2.85 -5.79 -2.76
CA VAL A 5 -1.50 -5.99 -2.21
C VAL A 5 -1.56 -6.43 -0.75
N ALA A 6 -0.75 -7.42 -0.40
CA ALA A 6 -0.51 -7.85 0.97
C ALA A 6 0.91 -7.46 1.37
N LEU A 7 1.04 -6.64 2.42
CA LEU A 7 2.30 -6.10 2.92
C LEU A 7 2.67 -6.82 4.22
N HIS A 8 3.88 -7.39 4.32
CA HIS A 8 4.31 -8.06 5.53
C HIS A 8 4.64 -7.04 6.63
N LYS A 9 4.09 -7.22 7.83
CA LYS A 9 4.19 -6.22 8.91
C LYS A 9 5.61 -6.01 9.46
N GLN A 10 6.54 -6.94 9.20
CA GLN A 10 7.87 -6.95 9.83
C GLN A 10 9.05 -6.90 8.84
N SER A 11 8.81 -7.09 7.53
CA SER A 11 9.86 -7.09 6.51
C SER A 11 9.38 -6.40 5.24
N ASP A 12 10.29 -6.13 4.30
CA ASP A 12 9.93 -5.52 3.01
C ASP A 12 9.22 -6.48 2.04
N LYS A 13 8.79 -7.65 2.55
CA LYS A 13 8.16 -8.68 1.73
C LYS A 13 6.73 -8.29 1.45
N LYS A 14 6.34 -8.33 0.18
CA LYS A 14 4.98 -8.04 -0.25
C LYS A 14 4.58 -8.94 -1.40
N PHE A 15 3.28 -9.14 -1.57
CA PHE A 15 2.77 -9.84 -2.72
C PHE A 15 1.49 -9.22 -3.25
N TYR A 16 1.34 -9.30 -4.56
CA TYR A 16 0.20 -8.75 -5.28
C TYR A 16 -0.69 -9.88 -5.74
N LEU A 17 -1.99 -9.74 -5.58
CA LEU A 17 -2.98 -10.68 -6.08
C LEU A 17 -3.82 -10.00 -7.16
N LYS A 18 -4.01 -10.71 -8.27
CA LYS A 18 -4.91 -10.27 -9.33
C LYS A 18 -6.10 -11.20 -9.41
N TYR A 19 -7.27 -10.60 -9.54
CA TYR A 19 -8.55 -11.27 -9.73
C TYR A 19 -9.12 -10.93 -11.10
N ASP A 20 -9.78 -11.90 -11.71
CA ASP A 20 -10.49 -11.67 -12.97
C ASP A 20 -11.75 -10.79 -12.78
N SER A 21 -12.54 -10.61 -13.83
CA SER A 21 -13.78 -9.83 -13.77
C SER A 21 -14.89 -10.46 -12.93
N PHE A 22 -14.77 -11.74 -12.57
CA PHE A 22 -15.71 -12.47 -11.74
C PHE A 22 -15.22 -12.60 -10.29
N GLY A 23 -14.12 -11.95 -9.94
CA GLY A 23 -13.56 -11.96 -8.60
C GLY A 23 -12.82 -13.25 -8.25
N VAL A 24 -12.40 -14.04 -9.24
CA VAL A 24 -11.65 -15.30 -9.04
C VAL A 24 -10.15 -15.05 -9.12
N PHE A 25 -9.39 -15.65 -8.20
CA PHE A 25 -7.93 -15.53 -8.15
C PHE A 25 -7.29 -16.00 -9.46
N LYS A 26 -6.42 -15.16 -10.03
CA LYS A 26 -5.74 -15.42 -11.31
C LYS A 26 -4.23 -15.54 -11.16
N SER A 27 -3.60 -14.67 -10.38
CA SER A 27 -2.15 -14.68 -10.24
C SER A 27 -1.68 -14.05 -8.92
N ILE A 28 -0.54 -14.52 -8.44
CA ILE A 28 0.23 -13.91 -7.35
C ILE A 28 1.62 -13.48 -7.86
N SER A 29 2.07 -12.30 -7.48
CA SER A 29 3.43 -11.81 -7.75
C SER A 29 4.12 -11.49 -6.42
N LEU A 30 5.32 -12.01 -6.20
CA LEU A 30 6.10 -11.80 -4.99
C LEU A 30 7.14 -10.70 -5.25
N GLU A 31 7.23 -9.72 -4.36
CA GLU A 31 8.18 -8.61 -4.45
C GLU A 31 8.85 -8.31 -3.10
N GLY A 32 9.83 -7.41 -3.14
CA GLY A 32 10.64 -6.99 -1.99
C GLY A 32 11.90 -7.82 -1.82
N GLU A 33 12.27 -8.08 -0.57
CA GLU A 33 13.38 -8.95 -0.21
C GLU A 33 13.28 -10.36 -0.83
N ARG A 34 14.43 -11.04 -0.93
CA ARG A 34 14.50 -12.42 -1.41
C ARG A 34 13.59 -13.34 -0.58
N TRP A 35 12.73 -14.06 -1.28
CA TRP A 35 11.88 -15.12 -0.74
C TRP A 35 12.64 -16.45 -0.74
N THR A 36 12.52 -17.22 0.35
CA THR A 36 12.97 -18.63 0.38
C THR A 36 11.86 -19.55 -0.10
N GLU A 37 12.21 -20.77 -0.50
CA GLU A 37 11.23 -21.76 -0.96
C GLU A 37 10.19 -22.07 0.13
N GLU A 38 10.61 -22.18 1.40
CA GLU A 38 9.70 -22.43 2.52
C GLU A 38 8.71 -21.29 2.71
N GLN A 39 9.14 -20.04 2.52
CA GLN A 39 8.27 -18.87 2.61
C GLN A 39 7.27 -18.83 1.46
N VAL A 40 7.70 -19.15 0.24
CA VAL A 40 6.82 -19.26 -0.93
C VAL A 40 5.77 -20.35 -0.68
N LEU A 41 6.19 -21.54 -0.29
CA LEU A 41 5.29 -22.65 0.04
C LEU A 41 4.32 -22.28 1.16
N TRP A 42 4.79 -21.56 2.18
CA TRP A 42 3.96 -21.11 3.29
C TRP A 42 2.89 -20.09 2.85
N ILE A 43 3.21 -19.16 1.96
CA ILE A 43 2.22 -18.24 1.37
C ILE A 43 1.22 -18.99 0.52
N LEU A 44 1.67 -19.91 -0.34
CA LEU A 44 0.81 -20.64 -1.26
C LEU A 44 -0.11 -21.66 -0.57
N LYS A 45 -0.01 -21.83 0.75
CA LYS A 45 -1.00 -22.61 1.52
C LYS A 45 -2.38 -21.99 1.32
N SER A 46 -3.35 -22.85 1.02
CA SER A 46 -4.73 -22.46 0.67
C SER A 46 -5.43 -21.54 1.68
N SER A 47 -4.99 -21.49 2.94
CA SER A 47 -5.56 -20.64 3.98
C SER A 47 -4.96 -19.23 4.04
N ARG A 48 -3.93 -18.93 3.23
CA ARG A 48 -3.21 -17.64 3.24
C ARG A 48 -3.36 -16.84 1.95
N VAL A 49 -3.78 -17.49 0.85
CA VAL A 49 -4.14 -16.85 -0.41
C VAL A 49 -5.66 -16.79 -0.54
N PRO A 50 -6.27 -15.58 -0.48
CA PRO A 50 -7.69 -15.44 -0.73
C PRO A 50 -8.00 -15.81 -2.18
N LYS A 51 -8.86 -16.82 -2.38
CA LYS A 51 -9.19 -17.34 -3.71
C LYS A 51 -10.27 -16.53 -4.41
N THR A 52 -10.98 -15.71 -3.64
CA THR A 52 -12.00 -14.80 -4.13
C THR A 52 -11.79 -13.40 -3.58
N GLU A 53 -12.30 -12.40 -4.30
CA GLU A 53 -12.30 -11.01 -3.86
C GLU A 53 -13.08 -10.82 -2.54
N THR A 54 -14.18 -11.57 -2.36
CA THR A 54 -14.92 -11.58 -1.09
C THR A 54 -14.09 -12.10 0.08
N GLU A 55 -13.28 -13.14 -0.13
CA GLU A 55 -12.36 -13.63 0.89
C GLU A 55 -11.24 -12.61 1.18
N TYR A 56 -10.77 -11.92 0.14
CA TYR A 56 -9.78 -10.86 0.28
C TYR A 56 -10.29 -9.75 1.21
N TRP A 57 -11.53 -9.28 1.02
CA TRP A 57 -12.12 -8.27 1.89
C TRP A 57 -12.21 -8.72 3.35
N LYS A 58 -12.54 -9.99 3.60
CA LYS A 58 -12.49 -10.56 4.97
C LYS A 58 -11.08 -10.52 5.56
N PHE A 59 -10.04 -10.66 4.74
CA PHE A 59 -8.66 -10.57 5.21
C PHE A 59 -8.26 -9.13 5.54
N MET A 60 -8.77 -8.13 4.80
CA MET A 60 -8.54 -6.70 5.09
C MET A 60 -9.07 -6.30 6.48
N GLU A 61 -10.16 -6.92 6.93
CA GLU A 61 -10.76 -6.68 8.24
C GLU A 61 -9.98 -7.33 9.39
N ARG A 62 -9.18 -8.37 9.11
CA ARG A 62 -8.42 -9.11 10.11
C ARG A 62 -7.13 -8.42 10.49
N LYS A 63 -6.96 -8.15 11.79
CA LYS A 63 -5.75 -7.53 12.35
C LYS A 63 -4.73 -8.53 12.87
N ASP A 64 -5.12 -9.79 13.03
CA ASP A 64 -4.30 -10.89 13.57
C ASP A 64 -3.40 -11.58 12.53
N LEU A 65 -3.51 -11.21 11.25
CA LEU A 65 -2.70 -11.77 10.16
C LEU A 65 -1.28 -11.20 10.13
N ASP A 66 -0.35 -11.97 9.57
CA ASP A 66 1.06 -11.55 9.37
C ASP A 66 1.20 -10.42 8.33
N PHE A 67 0.20 -10.26 7.46
CA PHE A 67 0.15 -9.26 6.41
C PHE A 67 -0.98 -8.25 6.64
N GLU A 68 -0.75 -7.02 6.22
CA GLU A 68 -1.80 -6.04 5.99
C GLU A 68 -2.27 -6.12 4.54
N TYR A 69 -3.57 -6.35 4.35
CA TYR A 69 -4.20 -6.51 3.04
C TYR A 69 -4.87 -5.18 2.64
N LEU A 70 -4.55 -4.68 1.45
CA LEU A 70 -4.96 -3.36 0.97
C LEU A 70 -5.40 -3.42 -0.51
N GLU A 71 -6.39 -2.61 -0.86
CA GLU A 71 -6.76 -2.36 -2.26
C GLU A 71 -5.74 -1.45 -2.93
N LEU A 72 -5.30 -1.80 -4.14
CA LEU A 72 -4.40 -0.94 -4.89
C LEU A 72 -5.14 0.30 -5.43
N PRO A 73 -4.60 1.52 -5.22
CA PRO A 73 -5.15 2.71 -5.82
C PRO A 73 -5.09 2.60 -7.35
N LYS A 74 -6.27 2.66 -8.00
CA LYS A 74 -6.37 2.63 -9.47
C LYS A 74 -6.00 3.98 -10.10
N ASP A 75 -6.19 5.06 -9.36
CA ASP A 75 -5.88 6.43 -9.79
C ASP A 75 -4.58 6.90 -9.13
N LEU A 76 -3.51 7.00 -9.93
CA LEU A 76 -2.20 7.49 -9.51
C LEU A 76 -1.94 8.95 -9.92
N SER A 77 -3.00 9.68 -10.28
CA SER A 77 -2.91 11.10 -10.61
C SER A 77 -2.47 11.94 -9.42
N PHE A 78 -1.84 13.08 -9.71
CA PHE A 78 -1.51 14.05 -8.69
C PHE A 78 -2.78 14.57 -7.99
N GLU A 79 -3.86 14.74 -8.73
CA GLU A 79 -5.16 15.20 -8.25
C GLU A 79 -5.74 14.24 -7.20
N TYR A 80 -5.67 12.93 -7.46
CA TYR A 80 -6.07 11.91 -6.49
C TYR A 80 -5.20 11.94 -5.24
N PHE A 81 -3.88 12.00 -5.39
CA PHE A 81 -2.96 12.17 -4.26
C PHE A 81 -3.29 13.43 -3.45
N TRP A 82 -3.45 14.58 -4.11
CA TRP A 82 -3.70 15.86 -3.47
C TRP A 82 -5.01 15.88 -2.68
N LYS A 83 -6.05 15.27 -3.24
CA LYS A 83 -7.33 15.07 -2.57
C LYS A 83 -7.20 14.13 -1.37
N THR A 84 -6.53 12.99 -1.55
CA THR A 84 -6.39 11.94 -0.53
C THR A 84 -5.55 12.39 0.66
N TYR A 85 -4.47 13.13 0.40
CA TYR A 85 -3.60 13.67 1.44
C TYR A 85 -4.37 14.65 2.35
N GLY A 86 -5.22 15.49 1.75
CA GLY A 86 -6.20 16.34 2.45
C GLY A 86 -5.60 17.56 3.17
N TYR A 87 -4.31 17.53 3.51
CA TYR A 87 -3.58 18.68 4.06
C TYR A 87 -3.05 19.57 2.94
N LYS A 88 -3.95 20.40 2.39
CA LYS A 88 -3.71 21.28 1.22
C LYS A 88 -2.87 22.52 1.56
N VAL A 89 -1.79 22.34 2.32
CA VAL A 89 -0.88 23.41 2.70
C VAL A 89 0.46 23.17 2.01
N GLY A 90 0.94 24.16 1.25
CA GLY A 90 2.24 24.09 0.57
C GLY A 90 2.20 24.47 -0.91
N LYS A 91 3.38 24.39 -1.56
CA LYS A 91 3.56 24.80 -2.95
C LYS A 91 3.12 23.67 -3.90
N ILE A 92 1.95 23.84 -4.54
CA ILE A 92 1.40 22.87 -5.51
C ILE A 92 2.42 22.49 -6.60
N PRO A 93 3.15 23.43 -7.25
CA PRO A 93 4.10 23.07 -8.31
C PRO A 93 5.23 22.16 -7.82
N ALA A 94 5.79 22.44 -6.64
CA ALA A 94 6.86 21.63 -6.07
C ALA A 94 6.38 20.22 -5.70
N THR A 95 5.18 20.12 -5.14
CA THR A 95 4.57 18.83 -4.78
C THR A 95 4.25 18.01 -6.03
N ARG A 96 3.72 18.64 -7.07
CA ARG A 96 3.43 17.98 -8.36
C ARG A 96 4.70 17.44 -8.99
N LYS A 97 5.79 18.22 -8.99
CA LYS A 97 7.11 17.77 -9.48
C LYS A 97 7.62 16.56 -8.69
N ALA A 98 7.52 16.59 -7.36
CA ALA A 98 7.93 15.48 -6.51
C ALA A 98 7.09 14.21 -6.79
N TRP A 99 5.78 14.35 -6.97
CA TRP A 99 4.88 13.24 -7.31
C TRP A 99 5.20 12.61 -8.66
N GLN A 100 5.44 13.44 -9.67
CA GLN A 100 5.77 12.98 -11.03
C GLN A 100 7.13 12.27 -11.11
N ALA A 101 8.04 12.54 -10.17
CA ALA A 101 9.32 11.86 -10.09
C ALA A 101 9.25 10.45 -9.49
N LEU A 102 8.10 10.07 -8.91
CA LEU A 102 7.90 8.73 -8.37
C LEU A 102 7.53 7.74 -9.48
N SER A 103 8.06 6.53 -9.38
CA SER A 103 7.55 5.35 -10.07
C SER A 103 6.13 5.01 -9.60
N ASP A 104 5.39 4.24 -10.39
CA ASP A 104 4.03 3.86 -10.03
C ASP A 104 3.97 2.99 -8.76
N ALA A 105 4.99 2.15 -8.54
CA ALA A 105 5.15 1.40 -7.29
C ALA A 105 5.28 2.35 -6.08
N GLU A 106 6.12 3.38 -6.18
CA GLU A 106 6.30 4.37 -5.10
C GLU A 106 5.03 5.22 -4.89
N LYS A 107 4.29 5.56 -5.95
CA LYS A 107 3.01 6.27 -5.83
C LYS A 107 1.98 5.43 -5.09
N ILE A 108 1.91 4.15 -5.39
CA ILE A 108 1.04 3.19 -4.71
C ILE A 108 1.39 3.14 -3.22
N GLU A 109 2.67 2.89 -2.88
CA GLU A 109 3.13 2.82 -1.49
C GLU A 109 2.84 4.11 -0.72
N ALA A 110 3.10 5.25 -1.35
CA ALA A 110 2.78 6.55 -0.78
C ALA A 110 1.28 6.66 -0.45
N LEU A 111 0.40 6.40 -1.42
CA LEU A 111 -1.04 6.47 -1.22
C LEU A 111 -1.53 5.53 -0.11
N LEU A 112 -1.04 4.28 -0.11
CA LEU A 112 -1.39 3.27 0.88
C LEU A 112 -0.97 3.66 2.30
N TYR A 113 0.13 4.40 2.46
CA TYR A 113 0.64 4.80 3.76
C TYR A 113 -0.07 6.03 4.36
N ILE A 114 -0.78 6.85 3.57
CA ILE A 114 -1.44 8.07 4.06
C ILE A 114 -2.37 7.83 5.27
N PRO A 115 -3.25 6.81 5.29
CA PRO A 115 -4.10 6.53 6.44
C PRO A 115 -3.30 6.19 7.70
N LYS A 116 -2.25 5.37 7.57
CA LYS A 116 -1.36 4.99 8.67
C LYS A 116 -0.64 6.20 9.25
N LEU A 117 -0.06 7.04 8.40
CA LEU A 117 0.58 8.29 8.83
C LEU A 117 -0.40 9.21 9.57
N ARG A 118 -1.63 9.36 9.05
CA ARG A 118 -2.67 10.18 9.67
C ARG A 118 -3.05 9.68 11.05
N MET A 119 -3.19 8.36 11.22
CA MET A 119 -3.44 7.76 12.54
C MET A 119 -2.29 8.03 13.50
N LYS A 120 -1.05 7.82 13.07
CA LYS A 120 0.13 8.08 13.89
C LYS A 120 0.19 9.53 14.36
N LYS A 121 0.02 10.49 13.43
CA LYS A 121 0.01 11.92 13.75
C LYS A 121 -1.11 12.31 14.72
N LYS A 122 -2.28 11.67 14.60
CA LYS A 122 -3.37 11.83 15.56
C LYS A 122 -3.01 11.31 16.96
N ILE A 123 -2.35 10.15 17.06
CA ILE A 123 -1.92 9.54 18.34
C ILE A 123 -0.82 10.40 18.99
N ASP A 124 0.18 10.80 18.20
CA ASP A 124 1.31 11.62 18.65
C ASP A 124 0.89 13.08 18.95
N ASN A 125 -0.36 13.45 18.65
CA ASN A 125 -0.86 14.83 18.70
C ASN A 125 0.03 15.82 17.94
N THR A 126 0.51 15.42 16.77
CA THR A 126 1.35 16.25 15.88
C THR A 126 0.67 16.51 14.54
N ALA A 127 1.02 17.61 13.89
CA ALA A 127 0.47 17.94 12.57
C ALA A 127 0.99 16.98 11.47
N MET A 128 0.18 16.80 10.42
CA MET A 128 0.64 16.18 9.19
C MET A 128 1.76 17.03 8.57
N PRO A 129 2.84 16.42 8.04
CA PRO A 129 3.86 17.16 7.31
C PRO A 129 3.27 17.77 6.03
N TYR A 130 3.92 18.79 5.47
CA TYR A 130 3.54 19.29 4.15
C TYR A 130 3.63 18.18 3.09
N PRO A 131 2.73 18.14 2.09
CA PRO A 131 2.75 17.12 1.04
C PRO A 131 4.11 16.99 0.35
N SER A 132 4.77 18.11 0.05
CA SER A 132 6.11 18.09 -0.55
C SER A 132 7.17 17.48 0.38
N THR A 133 7.08 17.73 1.69
CA THR A 133 7.98 17.15 2.69
C THR A 133 7.74 15.65 2.80
N TYR A 134 6.48 15.22 2.78
CA TYR A 134 6.08 13.82 2.77
C TYR A 134 6.66 13.06 1.58
N LEU A 135 6.55 13.62 0.36
CA LEU A 135 7.06 13.02 -0.87
C LEU A 135 8.59 13.00 -0.91
N ASN A 136 9.24 14.15 -0.66
CA ASN A 136 10.70 14.25 -0.73
C ASN A 136 11.39 13.40 0.34
N GLY A 137 10.79 13.34 1.54
CA GLY A 137 11.30 12.52 2.65
C GLY A 137 10.91 11.05 2.56
N ARG A 138 10.14 10.64 1.53
CA ARG A 138 9.69 9.25 1.32
C ARG A 138 9.16 8.62 2.60
N TYR A 139 8.21 9.31 3.25
CA TYR A 139 7.76 8.97 4.61
C TYR A 139 7.20 7.56 4.75
N TRP A 140 6.74 6.94 3.66
CA TRP A 140 6.29 5.54 3.63
C TRP A 140 7.43 4.53 3.82
N LEU A 141 8.69 4.96 3.71
CA LEU A 141 9.86 4.14 4.00
C LEU A 141 10.34 4.27 5.46
N ALA A 142 9.88 5.31 6.19
CA ALA A 142 10.42 5.64 7.51
C ALA A 142 9.99 4.65 8.60
N GLU A 143 8.82 4.03 8.45
CA GLU A 143 8.35 2.95 9.30
C GLU A 143 7.64 1.91 8.42
N LYS A 144 8.11 0.66 8.49
CA LYS A 144 7.52 -0.49 7.79
C LYS A 144 6.00 -0.47 7.99
N ILE A 145 5.25 -0.57 6.90
CA ILE A 145 3.77 -0.60 6.90
C ILE A 145 3.30 -1.84 7.69
#